data_AF-A0A1U7MSC9-F1
#
_entry.id   AF-A0A1U7MSC9-F1
#
_cell.length_a   1.000
_cell.length_b   1.000
_cell.length_c   1.000
_cell.angle_alpha   90.00
_cell.angle_beta   90.00
_cell.angle_gamma   90.00
#
_symmetry.space_group_name_H-M   'P 1'
#
loop_
_entity.id
_entity.type
_entity.pdbx_description
1 polymer ?
#
loop_
_entity_poly.entity_id
_entity_poly.type
_entity_poly.pdbx_seq_one_letter_code
_entity_poly.pdbx_strand_id
1 'polypeptide(L)'
;MIVAVSALLVLSACDTTSEPSAPPTSEDALTTATAEPPAPVEDAEVTTEPEPTSEEPTEEAAAMDQTEEGAQAFVEHYVEVLGRVHAEDGDIEELRSLGSSTCETCAAFVGAAEQRRFGHEYVRLRRAEPVLTGEQARVETTLEQVTDGAEVPAVFELIWEGGRWQVAEIQLSSR
;
A
#
# COMPACT_ATOMS: atom_id res chain seq x y z
N MET A 1 -31.08 34.65 14.44
CA MET A 1 -32.40 34.28 13.87
C MET A 1 -32.17 32.98 13.13
N ILE A 2 -32.60 31.85 13.69
CA ILE A 2 -32.34 30.49 13.17
C ILE A 2 -33.48 30.15 12.21
N VAL A 3 -33.16 29.77 10.97
CA VAL A 3 -34.14 29.21 10.03
C VAL A 3 -33.64 27.85 9.61
N ALA A 4 -34.24 26.81 10.21
CA ALA A 4 -34.11 25.43 9.79
C ALA A 4 -35.07 25.18 8.62
N VAL A 5 -34.57 24.55 7.55
CA VAL A 5 -35.40 24.01 6.47
C VAL A 5 -34.91 22.59 6.19
N SER A 6 -35.71 21.62 6.61
CA SER A 6 -35.58 20.21 6.27
C SER A 6 -36.29 19.95 4.94
N ALA A 7 -35.64 19.25 4.01
CA ALA A 7 -36.27 18.75 2.79
C ALA A 7 -35.84 17.30 2.52
N LEU A 8 -36.84 16.48 2.20
CA LEU A 8 -36.83 15.02 2.03
C LEU A 8 -36.01 14.54 0.82
N LEU A 9 -35.48 13.33 0.91
CA LEU A 9 -35.21 12.49 -0.27
C LEU A 9 -35.80 11.08 -0.06
N VAL A 10 -36.65 10.70 -1.01
CA VAL A 10 -37.28 9.38 -1.14
C VAL A 10 -36.38 8.53 -2.04
N LEU A 11 -35.94 7.36 -1.58
CA LEU A 11 -35.17 6.41 -2.38
C LEU A 11 -36.11 5.31 -2.89
N SER A 12 -36.25 5.23 -4.21
CA SER A 12 -36.94 4.17 -4.95
C SER A 12 -35.93 3.40 -5.81
N ALA A 13 -36.13 2.07 -5.91
CA ALA A 13 -35.60 1.16 -6.93
C ALA A 13 -34.06 0.87 -6.83
N CYS A 14 -33.52 -0.31 -7.14
CA CYS A 14 -33.95 -1.34 -8.07
C CYS A 14 -33.71 -2.77 -7.56
N ASP A 15 -34.64 -3.61 -8.00
CA ASP A 15 -34.60 -5.05 -8.20
C ASP A 15 -33.67 -5.41 -9.38
N THR A 16 -32.91 -6.52 -9.29
CA THR A 16 -32.43 -7.42 -10.39
C THR A 16 -31.25 -8.25 -9.84
N THR A 17 -31.43 -9.51 -9.44
CA THR A 17 -31.39 -10.72 -10.27
C THR A 17 -30.21 -10.78 -11.24
N SER A 18 -29.27 -11.69 -10.97
CA SER A 18 -28.46 -12.42 -11.95
C SER A 18 -27.51 -13.37 -11.21
N GLU A 19 -27.96 -14.59 -10.96
CA GLU A 19 -27.10 -15.75 -10.71
C GLU A 19 -26.59 -16.25 -12.06
N PRO A 20 -25.27 -16.50 -12.24
CA PRO A 20 -24.82 -17.36 -13.31
C PRO A 20 -24.23 -18.66 -12.76
N SER A 21 -24.80 -19.74 -13.30
CA SER A 21 -24.50 -21.14 -13.04
C SER A 21 -23.05 -21.54 -13.34
N ALA A 22 -22.59 -22.53 -12.57
CA ALA A 22 -21.34 -23.26 -12.83
C ALA A 22 -21.38 -24.02 -14.17
N PRO A 23 -20.24 -24.14 -14.88
CA PRO A 23 -20.07 -25.18 -15.89
C PRO A 23 -19.63 -26.54 -15.26
N PRO A 24 -19.99 -27.67 -15.88
CA PRO A 24 -19.78 -29.02 -15.36
C PRO A 24 -18.40 -29.63 -15.68
N THR A 25 -18.10 -30.65 -14.87
CA THR A 25 -17.15 -31.78 -14.95
C THR A 25 -17.12 -32.56 -16.27
N SER A 26 -15.95 -33.13 -16.59
CA SER A 26 -15.68 -34.51 -17.11
C SER A 26 -14.19 -34.59 -17.49
N GLU A 27 -13.31 -35.31 -16.80
CA GLU A 27 -13.15 -36.77 -16.64
C GLU A 27 -13.07 -37.59 -17.95
N ASP A 28 -12.10 -38.52 -17.94
CA ASP A 28 -11.78 -39.60 -18.87
C ASP A 28 -10.99 -39.31 -20.16
N ALA A 29 -9.76 -39.85 -20.24
CA ALA A 29 -9.59 -41.22 -20.72
C ALA A 29 -8.13 -41.72 -20.60
N LEU A 30 -7.99 -42.87 -19.95
CA LEU A 30 -6.82 -43.75 -19.95
C LEU A 30 -6.36 -44.13 -21.36
N THR A 31 -5.03 -44.18 -21.57
CA THR A 31 -4.42 -45.28 -22.34
C THR A 31 -3.14 -45.76 -21.68
N THR A 32 -3.15 -47.03 -21.29
CA THR A 32 -2.05 -47.83 -20.78
C THR A 32 -1.17 -48.31 -21.93
N ALA A 33 0.16 -48.17 -21.84
CA ALA A 33 1.11 -48.97 -22.62
C ALA A 33 2.38 -49.25 -21.78
N THR A 34 2.50 -50.50 -21.36
CA THR A 34 3.67 -51.12 -20.72
C THR A 34 4.77 -51.40 -21.75
N ALA A 35 6.02 -51.02 -21.44
CA ALA A 35 7.23 -51.76 -21.83
C ALA A 35 8.41 -51.40 -20.90
N GLU A 36 9.03 -52.44 -20.34
CA GLU A 36 10.19 -52.45 -19.41
C GLU A 36 11.54 -52.26 -20.14
N PRO A 37 12.71 -52.16 -19.46
CA PRO A 37 13.71 -51.13 -19.72
C PRO A 37 15.03 -51.65 -20.34
N PRO A 38 15.90 -50.73 -20.77
CA PRO A 38 17.31 -50.85 -20.41
C PRO A 38 17.86 -49.58 -19.74
N ALA A 39 18.71 -49.78 -18.74
CA ALA A 39 19.49 -48.75 -18.04
C ALA A 39 20.81 -48.45 -18.80
N PRO A 40 21.69 -47.59 -18.27
CA PRO A 40 21.63 -46.13 -18.33
C PRO A 40 22.89 -45.55 -19.02
N VAL A 41 22.78 -44.42 -19.72
CA VAL A 41 23.95 -43.58 -20.05
C VAL A 41 23.50 -42.14 -20.32
N GLU A 42 23.87 -41.30 -19.38
CA GLU A 42 24.49 -39.97 -19.52
C GLU A 42 23.78 -38.86 -20.30
N ASP A 43 23.67 -37.74 -19.57
CA ASP A 43 23.50 -36.36 -20.02
C ASP A 43 22.26 -36.05 -20.85
N ALA A 44 21.10 -36.17 -20.20
CA ALA A 44 20.02 -35.23 -20.45
C ALA A 44 20.40 -33.91 -19.77
N GLU A 45 20.85 -32.94 -20.56
CA GLU A 45 20.87 -31.54 -20.16
C GLU A 45 19.47 -31.18 -19.66
N VAL A 46 19.37 -31.07 -18.33
CA VAL A 46 18.19 -30.54 -17.66
C VAL A 46 18.13 -29.06 -18.07
N THR A 47 17.38 -28.77 -19.13
CA THR A 47 16.74 -27.46 -19.26
C THR A 47 15.79 -27.36 -18.07
N THR A 48 16.32 -26.83 -16.98
CA THR A 48 15.53 -26.25 -15.92
C THR A 48 14.89 -25.02 -16.57
N GLU A 49 13.64 -25.14 -17.04
CA GLU A 49 12.81 -23.96 -17.13
C GLU A 49 12.85 -23.30 -15.75
N PRO A 50 13.31 -22.04 -15.62
CA PRO A 50 13.17 -21.36 -14.35
C PRO A 50 11.67 -21.30 -14.07
N GLU A 51 11.24 -21.92 -12.97
CA GLU A 51 9.94 -21.62 -12.39
C GLU A 51 9.84 -20.10 -12.31
N PRO A 52 8.72 -19.46 -12.72
CA PRO A 52 8.53 -18.05 -12.49
C PRO A 52 8.54 -17.86 -10.98
N THR A 53 9.71 -17.53 -10.45
CA THR A 53 9.85 -17.04 -9.10
C THR A 53 9.30 -15.63 -9.19
N SER A 54 7.97 -15.52 -9.16
CA SER A 54 7.31 -14.30 -8.78
C SER A 54 7.57 -14.17 -7.29
N GLU A 55 8.81 -13.78 -6.94
CA GLU A 55 9.06 -13.14 -5.66
C GLU A 55 8.20 -11.87 -5.74
N GLU A 56 7.03 -11.90 -5.09
CA GLU A 56 6.34 -10.65 -4.80
C GLU A 56 7.37 -9.75 -4.11
N PRO A 57 7.71 -8.58 -4.69
CA PRO A 57 8.68 -7.69 -4.09
C PRO A 57 8.23 -7.41 -2.66
N THR A 58 9.15 -7.53 -1.70
CA THR A 58 8.89 -7.04 -0.34
C THR A 58 8.43 -5.58 -0.43
N GLU A 59 7.54 -5.13 0.45
CA GLU A 59 7.04 -3.74 0.48
C GLU A 59 8.18 -2.71 0.36
N GLU A 60 9.31 -2.98 1.03
CA GLU A 60 10.54 -2.19 0.99
C GLU A 60 11.19 -2.10 -0.42
N ALA A 61 11.10 -3.16 -1.22
CA ALA A 61 11.61 -3.19 -2.58
C ALA A 61 10.66 -2.46 -3.53
N ALA A 62 9.35 -2.62 -3.35
CA ALA A 62 8.34 -1.88 -4.12
C ALA A 62 8.44 -0.38 -3.89
N ALA A 63 8.71 0.07 -2.66
CA ALA A 63 8.91 1.48 -2.31
C ALA A 63 10.10 2.16 -3.04
N MET A 64 10.95 1.37 -3.70
CA MET A 64 12.11 1.83 -4.47
C MET A 64 11.85 1.91 -5.98
N ASP A 65 10.60 1.73 -6.43
CA ASP A 65 10.23 1.83 -7.83
C ASP A 65 9.44 3.11 -8.12
N GLN A 66 9.72 3.74 -9.27
CA GLN A 66 8.99 4.92 -9.75
C GLN A 66 7.66 4.50 -10.41
N THR A 67 6.77 3.88 -9.63
CA THR A 67 5.46 3.40 -10.06
C THR A 67 4.37 3.86 -9.10
N GLU A 68 3.11 3.62 -9.43
CA GLU A 68 1.98 3.88 -8.53
C GLU A 68 2.05 2.97 -7.30
N GLU A 69 2.36 1.69 -7.50
CA GLU A 69 2.54 0.72 -6.42
C GLU A 69 3.71 1.10 -5.52
N GLY A 70 4.81 1.60 -6.09
CA GLY A 70 5.96 2.06 -5.31
C GLY A 70 5.67 3.33 -4.51
N ALA A 71 4.90 4.26 -5.07
CA ALA A 71 4.42 5.43 -4.34
C ALA A 71 3.50 5.05 -3.17
N GLN A 72 2.59 4.09 -3.38
CA GLN A 72 1.74 3.56 -2.31
C GLN A 72 2.56 2.90 -1.21
N ALA A 73 3.44 1.96 -1.56
CA ALA A 73 4.31 1.25 -0.62
C ALA A 73 5.21 2.22 0.16
N PHE A 74 5.69 3.28 -0.49
CA PHE A 74 6.45 4.33 0.19
C PHE A 74 5.63 5.09 1.25
N VAL A 75 4.35 5.40 0.97
CA VAL A 75 3.47 6.06 1.95
C VAL A 75 3.10 5.12 3.11
N GLU A 76 2.86 3.85 2.82
CA GLU A 76 2.71 2.78 3.82
C GLU A 76 3.90 2.78 4.79
N HIS A 77 5.12 2.70 4.23
CA HIS A 77 6.36 2.73 5.00
C HIS A 77 6.54 4.03 5.81
N TYR A 78 6.26 5.19 5.21
CA TYR A 78 6.35 6.48 5.91
C TYR A 78 5.45 6.53 7.15
N VAL A 79 4.19 6.09 7.02
CA VAL A 79 3.22 6.10 8.12
C VAL A 79 3.64 5.11 9.21
N GLU A 80 4.18 3.94 8.83
CA GLU A 80 4.71 2.96 9.78
C GLU A 80 5.88 3.54 10.59
N VAL A 81 6.86 4.13 9.91
CA VAL A 81 8.03 4.78 10.54
C VAL A 81 7.58 5.89 11.49
N LEU A 82 6.64 6.74 11.05
CA LEU A 82 6.04 7.78 11.88
C LEU A 82 5.42 7.18 13.15
N GLY A 83 4.65 6.11 13.02
CA GLY A 83 4.06 5.37 14.13
C GLY A 83 5.12 4.86 15.12
N ARG A 84 6.16 4.18 14.63
CA ARG A 84 7.26 3.64 15.46
C ARG A 84 8.02 4.74 16.18
N VAL A 85 8.32 5.85 15.50
CA VAL A 85 9.05 7.00 16.09
C VAL A 85 8.28 7.59 17.27
N HIS A 86 6.96 7.73 17.16
CA HIS A 86 6.14 8.24 18.26
C HIS A 86 5.86 7.19 19.36
N ALA A 87 6.00 5.90 19.05
CA ALA A 87 5.85 4.79 19.99
C ALA A 87 7.08 4.46 20.85
N GLU A 88 8.19 5.22 20.72
CA GLU A 88 9.48 5.06 21.42
C GLU A 88 10.51 4.13 20.78
N ASP A 89 10.14 3.26 19.85
CA ASP A 89 11.05 2.28 19.25
C ASP A 89 11.63 2.69 17.89
N GLY A 90 11.19 3.82 17.32
CA GLY A 90 11.64 4.29 16.01
C GLY A 90 12.85 5.23 16.01
N ASP A 91 13.57 5.24 14.88
CA ASP A 91 14.66 6.16 14.58
C ASP A 91 14.13 7.46 13.96
N ILE A 92 14.42 8.59 14.61
CA ILE A 92 13.99 9.92 14.13
C ILE A 92 14.73 10.28 12.84
N GLU A 93 15.97 9.83 12.66
CA GLU A 93 16.75 10.09 11.45
C GLU A 93 16.15 9.38 10.25
N GLU A 94 15.63 8.16 10.45
CA GLU A 94 14.89 7.41 9.43
C GLU A 94 13.69 8.23 8.95
N LEU A 95 12.81 8.68 9.87
CA LEU A 95 11.65 9.50 9.53
C LEU A 95 12.05 10.79 8.80
N ARG A 96 13.11 11.46 9.27
CA ARG A 96 13.61 12.68 8.64
C ARG A 96 14.09 12.42 7.21
N SER A 97 14.71 11.27 6.95
CA SER A 97 15.24 10.91 5.64
C SER A 97 14.18 10.60 4.58
N LEU A 98 12.93 10.35 5.00
CA LEU A 98 11.80 10.05 4.11
C LEU A 98 11.08 11.33 3.66
N GLY A 99 11.19 12.41 4.44
CA GLY A 99 10.69 13.73 4.05
C GLY A 99 11.71 14.48 3.20
N SER A 100 11.23 15.19 2.19
CA SER A 100 12.04 16.20 1.50
C SER A 100 12.35 17.37 2.44
N SER A 101 13.40 18.12 2.12
CA SER A 101 13.78 19.33 2.88
C SER A 101 12.71 20.43 2.89
N THR A 102 11.73 20.37 1.97
CA THR A 102 10.64 21.35 1.85
C THR A 102 9.36 20.91 2.53
N CYS A 103 9.28 19.68 3.06
CA CYS A 103 8.08 19.16 3.71
C CYS A 103 7.93 19.70 5.14
N GLU A 104 7.20 20.81 5.29
CA GLU A 104 6.95 21.45 6.58
C GLU A 104 6.22 20.53 7.57
N THR A 105 5.23 19.77 7.09
CA THR A 105 4.48 18.80 7.93
C THR A 105 5.39 17.67 8.40
N CYS A 106 6.31 17.17 7.56
CA CYS A 106 7.29 16.17 7.94
C CYS A 106 8.23 16.71 9.04
N ALA A 107 8.72 17.94 8.88
CA ALA A 107 9.54 18.61 9.88
C ALA A 107 8.78 18.81 11.21
N ALA A 108 7.47 19.10 11.15
CA ALA A 108 6.63 19.22 12.34
C ALA A 108 6.49 17.88 13.08
N PHE A 109 6.33 16.76 12.38
CA PHE A 109 6.28 15.43 13.01
C PHE A 109 7.61 15.06 13.67
N VAL A 110 8.73 15.27 12.97
CA VAL A 110 10.08 15.08 13.54
C VAL A 110 10.26 15.94 14.80
N GLY A 111 9.94 17.23 14.73
CA GLY A 111 10.06 18.15 15.86
C GLY A 111 9.14 17.80 17.03
N ALA A 112 7.95 17.23 16.76
CA ALA A 112 7.08 16.71 17.81
C ALA A 112 7.72 15.49 18.51
N ALA A 113 8.27 14.55 17.74
CA ALA A 113 8.94 13.37 18.28
C ALA A 113 10.19 13.71 19.10
N GLU A 114 10.97 14.71 18.68
CA GLU A 114 12.15 15.22 19.40
C GLU A 114 11.78 15.86 20.74
N GLN A 115 10.67 16.60 20.79
CA GLN A 115 10.20 17.24 22.01
C GLN A 115 9.62 16.24 23.00
N ARG A 116 8.76 15.33 22.49
CA ARG A 116 8.09 14.31 23.29
C ARG A 116 7.47 13.24 22.39
N ARG A 117 7.96 12.01 22.53
CA ARG A 117 7.29 10.82 22.01
C ARG A 117 5.99 10.54 22.78
N PHE A 118 5.00 9.97 22.11
CA PHE A 118 3.68 9.73 22.70
C PHE A 118 3.63 8.44 23.53
N GLY A 119 4.60 7.53 23.37
CA GLY A 119 4.62 6.24 24.07
C GLY A 119 3.65 5.21 23.50
N HIS A 120 3.05 5.51 22.35
CA HIS A 120 2.17 4.63 21.60
C HIS A 120 2.18 5.05 20.13
N GLU A 121 1.74 4.12 19.27
CA GLU A 121 1.50 4.38 17.86
C GLU A 121 0.48 5.50 17.69
N TYR A 122 0.79 6.49 16.85
CA TYR A 122 -0.05 7.68 16.68
C TYR A 122 -1.17 7.47 15.66
N VAL A 123 -0.83 6.92 14.50
CA VAL A 123 -1.73 6.76 13.36
C VAL A 123 -1.49 5.42 12.66
N ARG A 124 -2.53 4.90 12.00
CA ARG A 124 -2.48 3.75 11.10
C ARG A 124 -3.00 4.12 9.74
N LEU A 125 -2.38 3.61 8.70
CA LEU A 125 -2.92 3.75 7.35
C LEU A 125 -4.08 2.77 7.15
N ARG A 126 -5.22 3.27 6.67
CA ARG A 126 -6.41 2.45 6.34
C ARG A 126 -6.60 2.27 4.84
N ARG A 127 -6.22 3.28 4.07
CA ARG A 127 -6.36 3.32 2.62
C ARG A 127 -5.28 4.20 2.04
N ALA A 128 -4.75 3.81 0.89
CA ALA A 128 -3.88 4.62 0.04
C ALA A 128 -4.28 4.39 -1.41
N GLU A 129 -4.45 5.48 -2.15
CA GLU A 129 -4.78 5.47 -3.57
C GLU A 129 -3.80 6.38 -4.32
N PRO A 130 -2.78 5.79 -4.97
CA PRO A 130 -1.76 6.55 -5.69
C PRO A 130 -2.27 7.03 -7.06
N VAL A 131 -1.75 8.16 -7.50
CA VAL A 131 -1.84 8.66 -8.87
C VAL A 131 -0.46 9.17 -9.28
N LEU A 132 0.17 8.51 -10.26
CA LEU A 132 1.49 8.90 -10.75
C LEU A 132 1.38 9.97 -11.86
N THR A 133 2.15 11.05 -11.75
CA THR A 133 2.26 12.12 -12.75
C THR A 133 3.73 12.47 -13.01
N GLY A 134 4.34 11.77 -13.95
CA GLY A 134 5.77 11.97 -14.28
C GLY A 134 6.67 11.60 -13.10
N GLU A 135 7.40 12.56 -12.56
CA GLU A 135 8.32 12.38 -11.43
C GLU A 135 7.66 12.67 -10.06
N GLN A 136 6.35 12.80 -10.04
CA GLN A 136 5.56 13.08 -8.84
C GLN A 136 4.48 12.03 -8.69
N ALA A 137 4.09 11.73 -7.45
CA ALA A 137 2.93 10.92 -7.17
C ALA A 137 2.08 11.58 -6.09
N ARG A 138 0.77 11.55 -6.28
CA ARG A 138 -0.20 12.02 -5.29
C ARG A 138 -0.89 10.80 -4.70
N VAL A 139 -0.81 10.62 -3.39
CA VAL A 139 -1.42 9.49 -2.69
C VAL A 139 -2.52 10.00 -1.77
N GLU A 140 -3.77 9.74 -2.13
CA GLU A 140 -4.91 10.00 -1.26
C GLU A 140 -5.01 8.90 -0.20
N THR A 141 -5.12 9.29 1.06
CA THR A 141 -5.07 8.35 2.18
C THR A 141 -6.18 8.59 3.19
N THR A 142 -6.51 7.53 3.92
CA THR A 142 -7.28 7.61 5.16
C THR A 142 -6.39 7.13 6.30
N LEU A 143 -6.09 8.02 7.25
CA LEU A 143 -5.33 7.70 8.46
C LEU A 143 -6.30 7.49 9.62
N GLU A 144 -6.19 6.39 10.36
CA GLU A 144 -6.90 6.21 11.63
C GLU A 144 -6.01 6.66 12.78
N GLN A 145 -6.51 7.56 13.63
CA GLN A 145 -5.88 7.89 14.90
C GLN A 145 -6.07 6.73 15.89
N VAL A 146 -4.98 6.20 16.41
CA VAL A 146 -5.03 4.99 17.28
C VAL A 146 -5.74 5.26 18.61
N THR A 147 -5.73 6.51 19.08
CA THR A 147 -6.29 6.87 20.40
C THR A 147 -7.82 6.82 20.44
N ASP A 148 -8.49 7.31 19.40
CA ASP A 148 -9.95 7.49 19.36
C ASP A 148 -10.62 6.81 18.16
N GLY A 149 -9.84 6.20 17.27
CA GLY A 149 -10.33 5.58 16.03
C GLY A 149 -10.82 6.58 15.00
N ALA A 150 -10.53 7.88 15.17
CA ALA A 150 -10.98 8.89 14.21
C ALA A 150 -10.23 8.76 12.89
N GLU A 151 -10.98 8.69 11.79
CA GLU A 151 -10.43 8.67 10.44
C GLU A 151 -10.17 10.10 9.95
N VAL A 152 -8.94 10.38 9.56
CA VAL A 152 -8.44 11.66 9.06
C VAL A 152 -8.02 11.46 7.61
N PRO A 153 -8.74 12.06 6.64
CA PRO A 153 -8.29 12.07 5.26
C PRO A 153 -7.02 12.92 5.13
N ALA A 154 -6.02 12.36 4.45
CA ALA A 154 -4.75 13.01 4.21
C ALA A 154 -4.29 12.79 2.76
N VAL A 155 -3.55 13.75 2.22
CA VAL A 155 -2.96 13.65 0.89
C VAL A 155 -1.45 13.79 1.03
N PHE A 156 -0.72 12.81 0.49
CA PHE A 156 0.73 12.84 0.40
C PHE A 156 1.13 13.21 -1.04
N GLU A 157 1.87 14.30 -1.18
CA GLU A 157 2.54 14.63 -2.44
C GLU A 157 3.97 14.09 -2.36
N LEU A 158 4.35 13.24 -3.31
CA LEU A 158 5.65 12.61 -3.39
C LEU A 158 6.43 13.16 -4.58
N ILE A 159 7.76 13.23 -4.42
CA ILE A 159 8.71 13.54 -5.50
C ILE A 159 9.70 12.40 -5.65
N TRP A 160 10.04 12.08 -6.90
CA TRP A 160 11.08 11.12 -7.24
C TRP A 160 12.41 11.86 -7.45
N GLU A 161 13.34 11.74 -6.51
CA GLU A 161 14.64 12.41 -6.58
C GLU A 161 15.74 11.51 -6.05
N GLY A 162 16.87 11.46 -6.75
CA GLY A 162 18.02 10.65 -6.32
C GLY A 162 17.77 9.14 -6.35
N GLY A 163 16.77 8.68 -7.13
CA GLY A 163 16.41 7.27 -7.25
C GLY A 163 15.54 6.74 -6.10
N ARG A 164 14.82 7.61 -5.40
CA ARG A 164 13.87 7.23 -4.35
C ARG A 164 12.71 8.22 -4.26
N TRP A 165 11.58 7.76 -3.72
CA TRP A 165 10.51 8.65 -3.28
C TRP A 165 10.90 9.45 -2.05
N GLN A 166 10.40 10.68 -1.97
CA GLN A 166 10.43 11.54 -0.79
C GLN A 166 9.08 12.25 -0.64
N VAL A 167 8.63 12.45 0.60
CA VAL A 167 7.42 13.23 0.87
C VAL A 167 7.72 14.72 0.67
N ALA A 168 7.05 15.35 -0.29
CA ALA A 168 7.14 16.79 -0.55
C ALA A 168 6.18 17.59 0.33
N GLU A 169 4.97 17.09 0.52
CA GLU A 169 3.92 17.75 1.29
C GLU A 169 2.95 16.73 1.89
N ILE A 170 2.38 17.05 3.05
CA ILE A 170 1.28 16.29 3.66
C ILE A 170 0.18 17.28 4.01
N GLN A 171 -0.99 17.10 3.40
CA GLN A 171 -2.18 17.87 3.70
C GLN A 171 -3.14 17.03 4.55
N LEU A 172 -3.40 17.47 5.78
CA LEU A 172 -4.40 16.88 6.65
C LEU A 172 -5.71 17.65 6.51
N SER A 173 -6.83 16.96 6.26
CA SER A 173 -8.13 17.60 6.18
C SER A 173 -8.97 17.27 7.42
N SER A 174 -9.17 18.26 8.30
CA SER A 174 -10.14 18.16 9.39
C SER A 174 -11.54 18.42 8.86
N ARG A 175 -12.47 17.48 9.05
CA ARG A 175 -13.90 17.72 8.84
C ARG A 175 -14.50 18.57 9.96
#